data_AF-A0A432UCA7-F1
#
_entry.id   AF-A0A432UCA7-F1
#
_cell.length_a   1.000
_cell.length_b   1.000
_cell.length_c   1.000
_cell.angle_alpha   90.00
_cell.angle_beta   90.00
_cell.angle_gamma   90.00
#
_symmetry.space_group_name_H-M   'P 1'
#
loop_
_entity.id
_entity.type
_entity.pdbx_description
1 polymer ?
#
loop_
_entity_poly.entity_id
_entity_poly.type
_entity_poly.pdbx_seq_one_letter_code
_entity_poly.pdbx_strand_id
1 'polypeptide(L)'
;MSLIKFIMQNKHIKSISALAGCIFGIIIAHPYVMLVYFLTNPTAPMGQGFNLDLAKTFRDTFSYEMLPMALSFSFFCSLIGFLLGLLYEKKQKFSALKAEMEKKEAGVEAMEKLLSILSHFILNSTMVITSGIRQLRRSDCSASIGDILDKIEKQAEKNEEIITHMKSHNYLYHIHDADKSISRILELTRSLEKCISK
;
A
#
# COMPACT_ATOMS: atom_id res chain seq x y z
N MET A 1 -9.74 9.18 7.44
CA MET A 1 -10.27 10.04 6.34
C MET A 1 -11.43 9.30 5.70
N SER A 2 -12.67 9.81 5.76
CA SER A 2 -13.86 9.00 5.43
C SER A 2 -13.92 8.64 3.93
N LEU A 3 -14.39 7.43 3.63
CA LEU A 3 -14.59 6.88 2.28
C LEU A 3 -15.36 7.85 1.37
N ILE A 4 -16.27 8.63 1.94
CA ILE A 4 -17.09 9.64 1.27
C ILE A 4 -16.26 10.81 0.76
N LYS A 5 -15.27 11.32 1.52
CA LYS A 5 -14.35 12.37 1.05
C LYS A 5 -13.49 11.90 -0.11
N PHE A 6 -13.04 10.64 -0.08
CA PHE A 6 -12.26 10.04 -1.17
C PHE A 6 -13.11 9.87 -2.45
N ILE A 7 -14.36 9.41 -2.31
CA ILE A 7 -15.31 9.28 -3.44
C ILE A 7 -15.66 10.65 -4.03
N MET A 8 -15.87 11.67 -3.19
CA MET A 8 -16.12 13.04 -3.67
C MET A 8 -14.90 13.63 -4.36
N GLN A 9 -13.69 13.50 -3.80
CA GLN A 9 -12.45 13.98 -4.45
C GLN A 9 -12.20 13.31 -5.81
N ASN A 10 -12.47 12.01 -5.94
CA ASN A 10 -12.26 11.30 -7.21
C ASN A 10 -13.23 11.69 -8.32
N LYS A 11 -14.44 12.14 -7.99
CA LYS A 11 -15.36 12.68 -9.01
C LYS A 11 -14.82 13.97 -9.62
N HIS A 12 -14.26 14.86 -8.79
CA HIS A 12 -13.71 16.13 -9.26
C HIS A 12 -12.49 15.93 -10.17
N ILE A 13 -11.62 14.94 -9.88
CA ILE A 13 -10.41 14.69 -10.70
C ILE A 13 -10.78 14.37 -12.16
N LYS A 14 -11.83 13.56 -12.40
CA LYS A 14 -12.26 13.20 -13.76
C LYS A 14 -12.83 14.39 -14.53
N SER A 15 -13.65 15.19 -13.86
CA SER A 15 -14.24 16.39 -14.46
C SER A 15 -13.16 17.44 -14.75
N ILE A 16 -12.20 17.63 -13.83
CA ILE A 16 -11.07 18.54 -14.01
C ILE A 16 -10.18 18.06 -15.16
N SER A 17 -9.88 16.76 -15.24
CA SER A 17 -9.03 16.22 -16.32
C SER A 17 -9.71 16.27 -17.68
N ALA A 18 -11.02 16.06 -17.75
CA ALA A 18 -11.80 16.25 -18.97
C ALA A 18 -11.84 17.73 -19.40
N LEU A 19 -12.07 18.65 -18.46
CA LEU A 19 -12.03 20.10 -18.73
C LEU A 19 -10.65 20.54 -19.21
N ALA A 20 -9.59 20.07 -18.56
CA ALA A 20 -8.21 20.34 -18.97
C ALA A 20 -7.95 19.78 -20.38
N GLY A 21 -8.43 18.58 -20.69
CA GLY A 21 -8.37 18.01 -22.03
C GLY A 21 -9.12 18.84 -23.08
N CYS A 22 -10.31 19.34 -22.75
CA CYS A 22 -11.07 20.25 -23.61
C CYS A 22 -10.29 21.53 -23.94
N ILE A 23 -9.76 22.20 -22.91
CA ILE A 23 -8.96 23.43 -23.04
C ILE A 23 -7.69 23.14 -23.86
N PHE A 24 -7.00 22.03 -23.55
CA PHE A 24 -5.81 21.59 -24.29
C PHE A 24 -6.12 21.32 -25.77
N GLY A 25 -7.26 20.71 -26.06
CA GLY A 25 -7.69 20.43 -27.43
C GLY A 25 -7.85 21.70 -28.27
N ILE A 26 -8.46 22.74 -27.68
CA ILE A 26 -8.72 24.02 -28.36
C ILE A 26 -7.45 24.86 -28.47
N ILE A 27 -6.67 24.98 -27.39
CA ILE A 27 -5.55 25.92 -27.32
C ILE A 27 -4.28 25.34 -27.94
N ILE A 28 -4.06 24.02 -27.83
CA ILE A 28 -2.78 23.40 -28.20
C ILE A 28 -2.97 22.45 -29.38
N ALA A 29 -3.83 21.44 -29.25
CA ALA A 29 -3.93 20.39 -30.26
C ALA A 29 -4.43 20.93 -31.62
N HIS A 30 -5.43 21.80 -31.59
CA HIS A 30 -6.01 22.36 -32.81
C HIS A 30 -5.02 23.26 -33.58
N PRO A 31 -4.37 24.28 -32.97
CA PRO A 31 -3.32 25.06 -33.65
C PRO A 31 -2.14 24.23 -34.11
N TYR A 32 -1.75 23.21 -33.35
CA TYR A 32 -0.69 22.30 -33.75
C TYR A 32 -1.04 21.54 -35.05
N VAL A 33 -2.25 20.97 -35.13
CA VAL A 33 -2.67 20.26 -36.35
C VAL A 33 -2.81 21.21 -37.53
N MET A 34 -3.29 22.44 -37.34
CA MET A 34 -3.35 23.44 -38.41
C MET A 34 -1.96 23.83 -38.92
N LEU A 35 -0.99 23.98 -38.03
CA LEU A 35 0.40 24.24 -38.40
C LEU A 35 0.98 23.06 -39.21
N VAL A 36 0.73 21.82 -38.78
CA VAL A 36 1.14 20.62 -39.54
C VAL A 36 0.44 20.56 -40.89
N TYR A 37 -0.86 20.85 -40.96
CA TYR A 37 -1.64 20.87 -42.20
C TYR A 37 -1.08 21.92 -43.19
N PHE A 38 -0.78 23.12 -42.70
CA PHE A 38 -0.15 24.18 -43.48
C PHE A 38 1.23 23.76 -44.02
N LEU A 39 2.08 23.16 -43.19
CA LEU A 39 3.41 22.69 -43.61
C LEU A 39 3.33 21.54 -44.63
N THR A 40 2.29 20.71 -44.57
CA THR A 40 2.13 19.55 -45.45
C THR A 40 1.40 19.86 -46.75
N ASN A 41 0.65 20.97 -46.82
CA ASN A 41 -0.14 21.36 -48.00
C ASN A 41 0.12 22.82 -48.42
N PRO A 42 1.33 23.13 -48.94
CA PRO A 42 1.71 24.50 -49.29
C PRO A 42 0.89 25.12 -50.44
N THR A 43 0.15 24.30 -51.20
CA THR A 43 -0.70 24.74 -52.32
C THR A 43 -2.18 24.90 -51.96
N ALA A 44 -2.57 24.67 -50.71
CA ALA A 44 -3.94 24.92 -50.26
C ALA A 44 -4.28 26.42 -50.40
N PRO A 45 -5.55 26.82 -50.56
CA PRO A 45 -5.95 28.23 -50.68
C PRO A 45 -5.57 29.11 -49.46
N MET A 46 -5.30 28.48 -48.31
CA MET A 46 -4.70 29.11 -47.11
C MET A 46 -3.19 29.39 -47.24
N GLY A 47 -2.52 28.78 -48.22
CA GLY A 47 -1.09 28.84 -48.52
C GLY A 47 -0.72 29.83 -49.63
N GLN A 48 -1.59 30.81 -49.94
CA GLN A 48 -1.21 31.91 -50.84
C GLN A 48 -0.20 32.83 -50.15
N GLY A 49 1.07 32.45 -50.29
CA GLY A 49 2.24 33.17 -49.80
C GLY A 49 2.81 32.54 -48.54
N PHE A 50 4.07 32.12 -48.61
CA PHE A 50 4.93 31.76 -47.48
C PHE A 50 5.24 32.99 -46.60
N ASN A 51 4.21 33.72 -46.17
CA ASN A 51 4.36 34.75 -45.16
C ASN A 51 4.35 34.05 -43.80
N LEU A 52 5.53 33.98 -43.16
CA LEU A 52 5.78 33.43 -41.83
C LEU A 52 5.11 34.25 -40.71
N ASP A 53 3.96 34.86 -40.97
CA ASP A 53 3.18 35.55 -39.96
C ASP A 53 2.38 34.54 -39.14
N LEU A 54 3.08 33.87 -38.23
CA LEU A 54 2.54 32.89 -37.29
C LEU A 54 1.36 33.45 -36.50
N ALA A 55 1.33 34.75 -36.22
CA ALA A 55 0.24 35.39 -35.49
C ALA A 55 -1.04 35.43 -36.34
N LYS A 56 -0.91 35.70 -37.64
CA LYS A 56 -2.03 35.65 -38.58
C LYS A 56 -2.54 34.23 -38.77
N THR A 57 -1.65 33.24 -38.97
CA THR A 57 -2.03 31.82 -39.07
C THR A 57 -2.74 31.31 -37.79
N PHE A 58 -2.26 31.73 -36.62
CA PHE A 58 -2.91 31.42 -35.34
C PHE A 58 -4.29 32.05 -35.24
N ARG A 59 -4.45 33.31 -35.68
CA ARG A 59 -5.76 33.98 -35.70
C ARG A 59 -6.74 33.30 -36.66
N ASP A 60 -6.29 32.94 -37.85
CA ASP A 60 -7.12 32.30 -38.88
C ASP A 60 -7.54 30.87 -38.48
N THR A 61 -6.74 30.22 -37.62
CA THR A 61 -7.10 28.94 -36.98
C THR A 61 -8.37 29.04 -36.15
N PHE A 62 -8.70 30.20 -35.56
CA PHE A 62 -9.94 30.41 -34.79
C PHE A 62 -11.05 31.08 -35.59
N SER A 63 -10.99 31.03 -36.93
CA SER A 63 -12.08 31.50 -37.78
C SER A 63 -13.35 30.69 -37.57
N TYR A 64 -14.51 31.31 -37.84
CA TYR A 64 -15.82 30.69 -37.66
C TYR A 64 -15.99 29.39 -38.48
N GLU A 65 -15.33 29.33 -39.65
CA GLU A 65 -15.34 28.15 -40.52
C GLU A 65 -14.62 26.94 -39.91
N MET A 66 -13.66 27.17 -39.01
CA MET A 66 -12.87 26.13 -38.34
C MET A 66 -13.47 25.68 -37.00
N LEU A 67 -14.55 26.31 -36.56
CA LEU A 67 -15.22 26.03 -35.29
C LEU A 67 -15.70 24.57 -35.19
N PRO A 68 -16.30 23.94 -36.22
CA PRO A 68 -16.67 22.52 -36.17
C PRO A 68 -15.46 21.58 -35.95
N MET A 69 -14.30 21.94 -36.53
CA MET A 69 -13.07 21.16 -36.37
C MET A 69 -12.50 21.35 -34.96
N ALA A 70 -12.40 22.59 -34.47
CA ALA A 70 -11.96 22.90 -33.11
C ALA A 70 -12.82 22.20 -32.05
N LEU A 71 -14.14 22.13 -32.28
CA LEU A 71 -15.09 21.45 -31.40
C LEU A 71 -14.86 19.92 -31.39
N SER A 72 -14.50 19.35 -32.53
CA SER A 72 -14.11 17.94 -32.62
C SER A 72 -12.83 17.66 -31.82
N PHE A 73 -11.79 18.50 -31.97
CA PHE A 73 -10.55 18.39 -31.18
C PHE A 73 -10.80 18.53 -29.69
N SER A 74 -11.61 19.52 -29.30
CA SER A 74 -12.04 19.72 -27.92
C SER A 74 -12.70 18.46 -27.34
N PHE A 75 -13.63 17.85 -28.08
CA PHE A 75 -14.33 16.65 -27.67
C PHE A 75 -13.39 15.46 -27.51
N PHE A 76 -12.53 15.19 -28.50
CA PHE A 76 -11.58 14.08 -28.44
C PHE A 76 -10.54 14.26 -27.33
N CYS A 77 -9.97 15.45 -27.17
CA CYS A 77 -9.02 15.72 -26.09
C CYS A 77 -9.69 15.67 -24.71
N SER A 78 -10.96 16.08 -24.59
CA SER A 78 -11.76 15.88 -23.37
C SER A 78 -11.94 14.40 -23.05
N LEU A 79 -12.27 13.56 -24.05
CA LEU A 79 -12.39 12.11 -23.89
C LEU A 79 -11.06 11.48 -23.45
N ILE A 80 -9.95 11.88 -24.07
CA ILE A 80 -8.60 11.44 -23.68
C ILE A 80 -8.29 11.86 -22.24
N GLY A 81 -8.55 13.13 -21.88
CA GLY A 81 -8.36 13.64 -20.53
C GLY A 81 -9.21 12.91 -19.48
N PHE A 82 -10.44 12.55 -19.83
CA PHE A 82 -11.30 11.72 -19.00
C PHE A 82 -10.73 10.31 -18.80
N LEU A 83 -10.27 9.66 -19.87
CA LEU A 83 -9.63 8.33 -19.81
C LEU A 83 -8.35 8.35 -18.95
N LEU A 84 -7.52 9.38 -19.10
CA LEU A 84 -6.34 9.58 -18.25
C LEU A 84 -6.71 9.76 -16.78
N GLY A 85 -7.78 10.51 -16.49
CA GLY A 85 -8.32 10.63 -15.14
C GLY A 85 -8.75 9.29 -14.54
N LEU A 86 -9.39 8.42 -15.33
CA LEU A 86 -9.74 7.05 -14.91
C LEU A 86 -8.50 6.18 -14.65
N LEU A 87 -7.48 6.26 -15.51
CA LEU A 87 -6.23 5.52 -15.32
C LEU A 87 -5.49 5.97 -14.07
N TYR A 88 -5.45 7.27 -13.82
CA TYR A 88 -4.85 7.84 -12.63
C TYR A 88 -5.57 7.37 -11.35
N GLU A 89 -6.91 7.36 -11.35
CA GLU A 89 -7.70 6.83 -10.24
C GLU A 89 -7.40 5.34 -9.99
N LYS A 90 -7.35 4.52 -11.05
CA LYS A 90 -6.99 3.11 -10.93
C LYS A 90 -5.59 2.94 -10.34
N LYS A 91 -4.60 3.69 -10.82
CA LYS A 91 -3.23 3.63 -10.32
C LYS A 91 -3.14 3.97 -8.84
N GLN A 92 -3.85 5.01 -8.38
CA GLN A 92 -3.92 5.33 -6.96
C GLN A 92 -4.53 4.20 -6.13
N LYS A 93 -5.65 3.62 -6.59
CA LYS A 93 -6.28 2.48 -5.90
C LYS A 93 -5.35 1.27 -5.81
N PHE A 94 -4.66 0.94 -6.90
CA PHE A 94 -3.68 -0.14 -6.92
C PHE A 94 -2.51 0.12 -5.96
N SER A 95 -1.99 1.35 -5.90
CA SER A 95 -0.92 1.70 -4.96
C SER A 95 -1.38 1.60 -3.51
N ALA A 96 -2.61 2.03 -3.20
CA ALA A 96 -3.18 1.92 -1.86
C ALA A 96 -3.39 0.46 -1.45
N LEU A 97 -3.93 -0.36 -2.37
CA LEU A 97 -4.09 -1.81 -2.16
C LEU A 97 -2.74 -2.49 -1.96
N LYS A 98 -1.71 -2.13 -2.73
CA LYS A 98 -0.37 -2.69 -2.59
C LYS A 98 0.21 -2.38 -1.20
N ALA A 99 0.09 -1.15 -0.72
CA ALA A 99 0.53 -0.78 0.62
C ALA A 99 -0.25 -1.54 1.71
N GLU A 100 -1.55 -1.79 1.53
CA GLU A 100 -2.34 -2.61 2.46
C GLU A 100 -1.88 -4.09 2.45
N MET A 101 -1.55 -4.63 1.28
CA MET A 101 -1.03 -5.99 1.15
C MET A 101 0.35 -6.13 1.78
N GLU A 102 1.27 -5.19 1.54
CA GLU A 102 2.60 -5.16 2.17
C GLU A 102 2.49 -5.12 3.71
N LYS A 103 1.52 -4.38 4.26
CA LYS A 103 1.24 -4.40 5.70
C LYS A 103 0.73 -5.75 6.18
N LYS A 104 -0.19 -6.39 5.45
CA LYS A 104 -0.69 -7.73 5.80
C LYS A 104 0.44 -8.76 5.78
N GLU A 105 1.30 -8.71 4.77
CA GLU A 105 2.46 -9.59 4.64
C GLU A 105 3.43 -9.42 5.82
N ALA A 106 3.76 -8.18 6.19
CA ALA A 106 4.58 -7.91 7.38
C ALA A 106 3.94 -8.42 8.68
N GLY A 107 2.61 -8.36 8.79
CA GLY A 107 1.87 -8.92 9.92
C GLY A 107 1.95 -10.45 9.98
N VAL A 108 1.82 -11.13 8.83
CA VAL A 108 1.97 -12.58 8.72
C VAL A 108 3.39 -13.01 9.09
N GLU A 109 4.41 -12.36 8.55
CA GLU A 109 5.82 -12.66 8.86
C GLU A 109 6.13 -12.50 10.36
N ALA A 110 5.61 -11.43 10.98
CA ALA A 110 5.76 -11.21 12.42
C ALA A 110 5.07 -12.31 13.25
N MET A 111 3.90 -12.78 12.81
CA MET A 111 3.17 -13.86 13.46
C MET A 111 3.88 -15.21 13.31
N GLU A 112 4.46 -15.49 12.13
CA GLU A 112 5.28 -16.69 11.90
C GLU A 112 6.51 -16.71 12.82
N LYS A 113 7.22 -15.58 12.96
CA LYS A 113 8.34 -15.44 13.89
C LYS A 113 7.92 -15.72 15.34
N LEU A 114 6.78 -15.17 15.76
CA LEU A 114 6.25 -15.42 17.10
C LEU A 114 5.89 -16.89 17.31
N LEU A 115 5.25 -17.53 16.32
CA LEU A 115 4.92 -18.95 16.37
C LEU A 115 6.17 -19.82 16.45
N SER A 116 7.23 -19.46 15.73
CA SER A 116 8.52 -20.16 15.78
C SER A 116 9.16 -20.07 17.17
N ILE A 117 9.22 -18.86 17.76
CA ILE A 117 9.75 -18.64 19.12
C ILE A 117 8.94 -19.43 20.15
N LEU A 118 7.61 -19.36 20.07
CA LEU A 118 6.72 -20.09 20.96
C LEU A 118 6.92 -21.61 20.85
N SER A 119 7.08 -22.11 19.62
CA SER A 119 7.33 -23.54 19.37
C SER A 119 8.63 -24.00 20.01
N HIS A 120 9.71 -23.23 19.84
CA HIS A 120 11.00 -23.51 20.48
C HIS A 120 10.89 -23.49 22.01
N PHE A 121 10.14 -22.53 22.55
CA PHE A 121 9.92 -22.42 23.99
C PHE A 121 9.15 -23.63 24.55
N ILE A 122 8.03 -24.01 23.94
CA ILE A 122 7.23 -25.17 24.35
C ILE A 122 8.08 -26.45 24.29
N LEU A 123 8.88 -26.62 23.23
CA LEU A 123 9.77 -27.76 23.10
C LEU A 123 10.81 -27.82 24.24
N ASN A 124 11.43 -26.69 24.57
CA ASN A 124 12.41 -26.63 25.65
C ASN A 124 11.79 -26.92 27.01
N SER A 125 10.64 -26.32 27.32
CA SER A 125 9.93 -26.56 28.58
C SER A 125 9.49 -28.01 28.73
N THR A 126 8.95 -28.62 27.67
CA THR A 126 8.56 -30.04 27.70
C THR A 126 9.76 -30.98 27.85
N MET A 127 10.91 -30.64 27.26
CA MET A 127 12.15 -31.40 27.43
C MET A 127 12.66 -31.36 28.88
N VAL A 128 12.71 -30.18 29.50
CA VAL A 128 13.13 -30.01 30.91
C VAL A 128 12.21 -30.80 31.84
N ILE A 129 10.88 -30.63 31.72
CA ILE A 129 9.89 -31.34 32.54
C ILE A 129 10.02 -32.85 32.37
N THR A 130 10.11 -33.34 31.13
CA THR A 130 10.24 -34.78 30.84
C THR A 130 11.54 -35.35 31.40
N SER A 131 12.65 -34.60 31.29
CA SER A 131 13.94 -35.03 31.85
C SER A 131 13.91 -35.09 33.38
N GLY A 132 13.27 -34.12 34.04
CA GLY A 132 13.08 -34.09 35.47
C GLY A 132 12.21 -35.25 35.97
N ILE A 133 11.07 -35.52 35.32
CA ILE A 133 10.22 -36.69 35.64
C ILE A 133 11.01 -38.00 35.51
N ARG A 134 11.83 -38.14 34.45
CA ARG A 134 12.69 -39.33 34.27
C ARG A 134 13.74 -39.47 35.37
N GLN A 135 14.33 -38.38 35.83
CA GLN A 135 15.29 -38.39 36.95
C GLN A 135 14.59 -38.71 38.26
N LEU A 136 13.43 -38.11 38.56
CA LEU A 136 12.63 -38.44 39.75
C LEU A 136 12.27 -39.92 39.82
N ARG A 137 11.91 -40.53 38.68
CA ARG A 137 11.59 -41.96 38.62
C ARG A 137 12.81 -42.86 38.88
N ARG A 138 14.03 -42.35 38.74
CA ARG A 138 15.29 -43.09 38.92
C ARG A 138 16.01 -42.77 40.22
N SER A 139 15.56 -41.76 40.96
CA SER A 139 16.23 -41.26 42.16
C SER A 139 15.61 -41.84 43.44
N ASP A 140 16.38 -42.62 44.21
CA ASP A 140 15.95 -43.18 45.50
C ASP A 140 16.24 -42.24 46.69
N CYS A 141 16.90 -41.10 46.45
CA CYS A 141 17.42 -40.22 47.51
C CYS A 141 16.65 -38.89 47.57
N SER A 142 16.09 -38.56 48.74
CA SER A 142 15.22 -37.39 48.97
C SER A 142 15.89 -36.04 48.66
N ALA A 143 17.20 -35.91 48.89
CA ALA A 143 17.94 -34.70 48.57
C ALA A 143 17.99 -34.42 47.05
N SER A 144 18.10 -35.45 46.21
CA SER A 144 18.12 -35.28 44.74
C SER A 144 16.74 -34.96 44.16
N ILE A 145 15.66 -35.36 44.86
CA ILE A 145 14.29 -35.08 44.47
C ILE A 145 14.00 -33.58 44.59
N GLY A 146 14.50 -32.94 45.65
CA GLY A 146 14.38 -31.49 45.87
C GLY A 146 14.98 -30.70 44.70
N ASP A 147 16.23 -30.97 44.32
CA ASP A 147 16.91 -30.27 43.23
C ASP A 147 16.22 -30.42 41.87
N ILE A 148 15.57 -31.57 41.62
CA ILE A 148 14.83 -31.80 40.37
C ILE A 148 13.50 -31.04 40.37
N LEU A 149 12.78 -31.04 41.50
CA LEU A 149 11.55 -30.27 41.65
C LEU A 149 11.81 -28.77 41.50
N ASP A 150 12.90 -28.27 42.09
CA ASP A 150 13.32 -26.87 42.01
C ASP A 150 13.57 -26.42 40.55
N LYS A 151 14.14 -27.30 39.73
CA LYS A 151 14.33 -27.05 38.29
C LYS A 151 13.03 -27.06 37.49
N ILE A 152 12.10 -27.95 37.83
CA ILE A 152 10.78 -28.01 37.19
C ILE A 152 9.97 -26.76 37.57
N GLU A 153 10.00 -26.34 38.83
CA GLU A 153 9.30 -25.17 39.35
C GLU A 153 9.82 -23.88 38.70
N LYS A 154 11.14 -23.67 38.64
CA LYS A 154 11.73 -22.53 37.90
C LYS A 154 11.33 -22.49 36.42
N GLN A 155 11.24 -23.65 35.77
CA GLN A 155 10.78 -23.70 34.38
C GLN A 155 9.27 -23.41 34.27
N ALA A 156 8.47 -23.81 35.24
CA ALA A 156 7.04 -23.51 35.32
C ALA A 156 6.80 -22.01 35.54
N GLU A 157 7.55 -21.36 36.43
CA GLU A 157 7.54 -19.90 36.63
C GLU A 157 7.87 -19.16 35.33
N LYS A 158 8.92 -19.60 34.61
CA LYS A 158 9.29 -19.04 33.31
C LYS A 158 8.18 -19.21 32.26
N ASN A 159 7.46 -20.34 32.27
CA ASN A 159 6.29 -20.54 31.41
C ASN A 159 5.16 -19.57 31.76
N GLU A 160 4.89 -19.36 33.05
CA GLU A 160 3.82 -18.49 33.52
C GLU A 160 4.09 -17.01 33.19
N GLU A 161 5.35 -16.56 33.33
CA GLU A 161 5.77 -15.22 32.91
C GLU A 161 5.55 -15.00 31.42
N ILE A 162 5.95 -15.96 30.58
CA ILE A 162 5.77 -15.91 29.13
C ILE A 162 4.29 -15.92 28.74
N ILE A 163 3.47 -16.78 29.35
CA ILE A 163 2.02 -16.82 29.12
C ILE A 163 1.38 -15.50 29.53
N THR A 164 1.81 -14.90 30.64
CA THR A 164 1.31 -13.61 31.13
C THR A 164 1.69 -12.47 30.17
N HIS A 165 2.93 -12.45 29.68
CA HIS A 165 3.38 -11.50 28.65
C HIS A 165 2.60 -11.66 27.35
N MET A 166 2.34 -12.89 26.92
CA MET A 166 1.50 -13.15 25.74
C MET A 166 0.07 -12.68 25.98
N LYS A 167 -0.55 -12.98 27.13
CA LYS A 167 -1.92 -12.54 27.44
C LYS A 167 -2.03 -11.02 27.50
N SER A 168 -1.08 -10.32 28.12
CA SER A 168 -1.09 -8.86 28.23
C SER A 168 -1.01 -8.16 26.86
N HIS A 169 -0.36 -8.80 25.88
CA HIS A 169 -0.25 -8.30 24.51
C HIS A 169 -1.36 -8.83 23.57
N ASN A 170 -2.00 -9.95 23.90
CA ASN A 170 -3.08 -10.59 23.12
C ASN A 170 -4.50 -10.08 23.47
N TYR A 171 -4.63 -9.03 24.29
CA TYR A 171 -5.90 -8.33 24.55
C TYR A 171 -6.46 -7.55 23.32
N LEU A 172 -5.96 -7.81 22.12
CA LEU A 172 -6.19 -6.99 20.91
C LEU A 172 -6.68 -7.79 19.71
N TYR A 173 -7.62 -8.70 19.96
CA TYR A 173 -8.47 -9.25 18.90
C TYR A 173 -9.44 -8.21 18.28
N HIS A 174 -9.47 -6.97 18.79
CA HIS A 174 -10.14 -5.85 18.14
C HIS A 174 -9.18 -5.09 17.21
N ILE A 175 -8.84 -5.73 16.09
CA ILE A 175 -8.02 -5.12 15.03
C ILE A 175 -8.92 -4.21 14.19
N HIS A 176 -8.99 -2.93 14.57
CA HIS A 176 -9.43 -1.89 13.64
C HIS A 176 -8.24 -1.21 12.93
N ASP A 177 -7.00 -1.46 13.37
CA ASP A 177 -5.80 -0.78 12.87
C ASP A 177 -4.58 -1.73 12.77
N ALA A 178 -4.21 -2.08 11.55
CA ALA A 178 -3.14 -3.05 11.27
C ALA A 178 -1.75 -2.57 11.70
N ASP A 179 -1.46 -1.26 11.62
CA ASP A 179 -0.14 -0.72 12.00
C ASP A 179 0.11 -0.85 13.51
N LYS A 180 -0.94 -0.62 14.30
CA LYS A 180 -0.87 -0.75 15.76
C LYS A 180 -0.75 -2.22 16.19
N SER A 181 -1.31 -3.15 15.41
CA SER A 181 -1.16 -4.58 15.67
C SER A 181 0.25 -5.07 15.32
N ILE A 182 0.81 -4.68 14.17
CA ILE A 182 2.17 -5.08 13.76
C ILE A 182 3.22 -4.61 14.76
N SER A 183 3.16 -3.34 15.16
CA SER A 183 4.11 -2.78 16.14
C SER A 183 4.07 -3.51 17.48
N ARG A 184 2.87 -3.88 17.97
CA ARG A 184 2.70 -4.65 19.20
C ARG A 184 3.17 -6.09 19.09
N ILE A 185 2.96 -6.75 17.94
CA ILE A 185 3.50 -8.09 17.69
C ILE A 185 5.03 -8.03 17.70
N LEU A 186 5.64 -7.05 17.02
CA LEU A 186 7.10 -6.87 17.03
C LEU A 186 7.65 -6.58 18.44
N GLU A 187 6.93 -5.80 19.24
CA GLU A 187 7.29 -5.52 20.63
C GLU A 187 7.21 -6.79 21.50
N LEU A 188 6.14 -7.58 21.34
CA LEU A 188 5.99 -8.87 22.00
C LEU A 188 7.11 -9.84 21.60
N THR A 189 7.44 -9.94 20.31
CA THR A 189 8.55 -10.77 19.80
C THR A 189 9.86 -10.39 20.48
N ARG A 190 10.21 -9.09 20.53
CA ARG A 190 11.43 -8.61 21.22
C ARG A 190 11.40 -8.86 22.72
N SER A 191 10.24 -8.72 23.37
CA SER A 191 10.09 -9.01 24.79
C SER A 191 10.34 -10.49 25.08
N LEU A 192 9.78 -11.38 24.27
CA LEU A 192 9.96 -12.82 24.39
C LEU A 192 11.41 -13.25 24.13
N GLU A 193 12.07 -12.69 23.12
CA GLU A 193 13.50 -12.93 22.88
C GLU A 193 14.36 -12.59 24.10
N LYS A 194 14.07 -11.45 24.76
CA LYS A 194 14.77 -11.05 25.98
C LYS A 194 14.53 -12.03 27.14
N CYS A 195 13.28 -12.46 27.37
CA CYS A 195 12.95 -13.43 28.41
C CYS A 195 13.59 -14.80 28.16
N ILE A 196 13.74 -15.21 26.90
CA ILE A 196 14.37 -16.48 26.54
C ILE A 196 15.89 -16.41 26.70
N SER A 197 16.51 -15.25 26.40
CA SER A 197 17.97 -15.05 26.50
C SER A 197 18.51 -14.92 27.94
N LYS A 198 17.64 -14.75 28.94
CA LYS A 198 17.97 -14.78 30.37
C LYS A 198 17.80 -16.18 30.94
#